data_AF-A0A8J4UQU4-F1
#
_entry.id   AF-A0A8J4UQU4-F1
#
_cell.length_a   1.000
_cell.length_b   1.000
_cell.length_c   1.000
_cell.angle_alpha   90.00
_cell.angle_beta   90.00
_cell.angle_gamma   90.00
#
_symmetry.space_group_name_H-M   'P 1'
#
loop_
_entity.id
_entity.type
_entity.pdbx_description
1 polymer ?
#
loop_
_entity_poly.entity_id
_entity_poly.type
_entity_poly.pdbx_seq_one_letter_code
_entity_poly.pdbx_strand_id
1 'polypeptide(L)'
;MIGPYQRGFYCSDQSIRYPYKNGDTITDGVLSAAGILIVIVSIVIGECYRIRYLNQGSHSFVGNPYISALYRQVGVFIFGCAVSQSFTDIAKVSVGRMRPHFLDLCNPDYTQINCSAGYITDYVCRGDPSKVQEARKSFFSGHASFSMYTMLYLAFYLQSRFTWRGARLLRPLVQFTLLMMAFYTGLSRVSDHKHHPTDVLAGFVQGALVAYCI
;
A
#
# COMPACT_ATOMS: atom_id res chain seq x y z
N MET A 1 15.91 -13.75 11.14
CA MET A 1 14.75 -13.20 10.41
C MET A 1 13.58 -14.17 10.58
N ILE A 2 12.40 -13.68 10.96
CA ILE A 2 11.18 -14.50 11.05
C ILE A 2 10.69 -14.72 9.61
N GLY A 3 10.69 -15.96 9.15
CA GLY A 3 10.15 -16.30 7.83
C GLY A 3 8.61 -16.25 7.81
N PRO A 4 7.98 -15.98 6.65
CA PRO A 4 6.52 -16.03 6.55
C PRO A 4 6.02 -17.46 6.83
N TYR A 5 4.81 -17.57 7.38
CA TYR A 5 4.16 -18.86 7.59
C TYR A 5 4.15 -19.71 6.30
N GLN A 6 4.58 -20.97 6.40
CA GLN A 6 4.60 -21.88 5.27
C GLN A 6 3.27 -22.62 5.16
N ARG A 7 2.44 -22.18 4.21
CA ARG A 7 1.18 -22.86 3.86
C ARG A 7 1.39 -23.88 2.74
N GLY A 8 0.54 -24.90 2.72
CA GLY A 8 0.46 -25.87 1.63
C GLY A 8 -0.34 -25.35 0.42
N PHE A 9 -0.40 -26.17 -0.63
CA PHE A 9 -1.23 -25.93 -1.82
C PHE A 9 -1.84 -27.22 -2.36
N TYR A 10 -2.83 -27.07 -3.24
CA TYR A 10 -3.33 -28.13 -4.10
C TYR A 10 -2.65 -28.06 -5.47
N CYS A 11 -2.25 -29.19 -6.06
CA CYS A 11 -1.67 -29.19 -7.41
C CYS A 11 -2.62 -28.62 -8.49
N SER A 12 -3.92 -28.69 -8.26
CA SER A 12 -4.97 -28.16 -9.14
C SER A 12 -5.24 -26.66 -8.95
N ASP A 13 -4.58 -25.99 -7.99
CA ASP A 13 -4.82 -24.58 -7.70
C ASP A 13 -4.29 -23.69 -8.84
N GLN A 14 -5.19 -23.19 -9.67
CA GLN A 14 -4.85 -22.31 -10.79
C GLN A 14 -4.48 -20.89 -10.31
N SER A 15 -4.87 -20.49 -9.10
CA SER A 15 -4.67 -19.13 -8.61
C SER A 15 -3.19 -18.79 -8.37
N ILE A 16 -2.34 -19.81 -8.25
CA ILE A 16 -0.89 -19.69 -7.94
C ILE A 16 0.02 -20.18 -9.10
N ARG A 17 -0.55 -20.35 -10.30
CA ARG A 17 0.12 -20.89 -11.52
C ARG A 17 0.48 -19.84 -12.56
N TYR A 18 0.29 -18.56 -12.27
CA TYR A 18 0.55 -17.51 -13.26
C TYR A 18 2.06 -17.35 -13.50
N PRO A 19 2.48 -16.95 -14.70
CA PRO A 19 3.90 -16.73 -14.99
C PRO A 19 4.42 -15.53 -14.19
N TYR A 20 5.65 -15.65 -13.72
CA TYR A 20 6.38 -14.56 -13.09
C TYR A 20 6.70 -13.47 -14.10
N LYS A 21 6.25 -12.25 -13.81
CA LYS A 21 6.59 -11.06 -14.60
C LYS A 21 7.79 -10.36 -13.97
N ASN A 22 8.84 -10.20 -14.76
CA ASN A 22 10.02 -9.43 -14.40
C ASN A 22 9.67 -7.94 -14.40
N GLY A 23 9.93 -7.27 -13.27
CA GLY A 23 9.57 -5.87 -13.07
C GLY A 23 8.16 -5.68 -12.52
N ASP A 24 7.94 -4.48 -12.02
CA ASP A 24 6.67 -4.00 -11.49
C ASP A 24 6.29 -2.73 -12.26
N THR A 25 5.02 -2.57 -12.64
CA THR A 25 4.52 -1.35 -13.32
C THR A 25 4.79 -0.11 -12.46
N ILE A 26 4.65 -0.27 -11.14
CA ILE A 26 5.00 0.73 -10.14
C ILE A 26 5.89 0.02 -9.11
N THR A 27 7.10 0.53 -8.90
CA THR A 27 8.03 0.00 -7.91
C THR A 27 7.76 0.58 -6.53
N ASP A 28 8.09 -0.15 -5.47
CA ASP A 28 7.93 0.32 -4.08
C ASP A 28 8.61 1.67 -3.84
N GLY A 29 9.80 1.87 -4.42
CA GLY A 29 10.56 3.11 -4.31
C GLY A 29 9.86 4.29 -4.97
N VAL A 30 9.35 4.12 -6.20
CA VAL A 30 8.63 5.18 -6.92
C VAL A 30 7.33 5.52 -6.20
N LEU A 31 6.58 4.51 -5.77
CA LEU A 31 5.33 4.71 -5.04
C LEU A 31 5.57 5.50 -3.74
N SER A 32 6.54 5.07 -2.93
CA SER A 32 6.84 5.70 -1.65
C SER A 32 7.36 7.13 -1.84
N ALA A 33 8.29 7.33 -2.76
CA ALA A 33 8.85 8.66 -3.03
C ALA A 33 7.78 9.62 -3.57
N ALA A 34 7.02 9.23 -4.60
CA ALA A 34 5.99 10.07 -5.20
C ALA A 34 4.84 10.35 -4.23
N GLY A 35 4.37 9.33 -3.50
CA GLY A 35 3.29 9.44 -2.53
C GLY A 35 3.63 10.32 -1.32
N ILE A 36 4.86 10.22 -0.80
CA ILE A 36 5.30 11.11 0.28
C ILE A 36 5.50 12.53 -0.23
N LEU A 37 6.15 12.68 -1.40
CA LEU A 37 6.44 13.99 -1.97
C LEU A 37 5.16 14.78 -2.25
N ILE A 38 4.16 14.16 -2.91
CA ILE A 38 2.91 14.84 -3.25
C ILE A 38 2.16 15.32 -2.00
N VAL A 39 2.14 14.51 -0.93
CA VAL A 39 1.49 14.87 0.34
C VAL A 39 2.23 16.02 1.02
N ILE A 40 3.55 15.91 1.19
CA ILE A 40 4.35 16.94 1.87
C ILE A 40 4.27 18.26 1.13
N VAL A 41 4.44 18.26 -0.20
CA VAL A 41 4.37 19.48 -1.01
C VAL A 41 2.97 20.12 -0.90
N SER A 42 1.91 19.32 -0.96
CA SER A 42 0.54 19.83 -0.82
C SER A 42 0.27 20.45 0.56
N ILE A 43 0.77 19.83 1.63
CA ILE A 43 0.68 20.37 3.00
C ILE A 43 1.47 21.68 3.12
N VAL A 44 2.70 21.71 2.59
CA VAL A 44 3.57 22.91 2.65
C VAL A 44 2.90 24.07 1.92
N ILE A 45 2.42 23.86 0.70
CA ILE A 45 1.72 24.88 -0.08
C ILE A 45 0.43 25.31 0.64
N GLY A 46 -0.36 24.35 1.11
CA GLY A 46 -1.63 24.60 1.79
C GLY A 46 -1.48 25.43 3.06
N GLU A 47 -0.59 25.03 3.98
CA GLU A 47 -0.39 25.76 5.23
C GLU A 47 0.32 27.11 4.99
N CYS A 48 1.27 27.20 4.04
CA CYS A 48 1.87 28.50 3.68
C CYS A 48 0.82 29.49 3.16
N TYR A 49 -0.09 29.02 2.29
CA TYR A 49 -1.17 29.85 1.77
C TYR A 49 -2.11 30.31 2.88
N ARG A 50 -2.53 29.41 3.78
CA ARG A 50 -3.43 29.73 4.89
C ARG A 50 -2.84 30.75 5.87
N ILE A 51 -1.56 30.63 6.20
CA ILE A 51 -0.90 31.54 7.15
C ILE A 51 -0.68 32.91 6.48
N ARG A 52 -0.24 32.96 5.22
CA ARG A 52 0.05 34.24 4.53
C ARG A 52 -1.19 35.01 4.09
N TYR A 53 -2.18 34.33 3.51
CA TYR A 53 -3.30 35.00 2.86
C TYR A 53 -4.57 35.00 3.70
N LEU A 54 -4.78 33.97 4.54
CA LEU A 54 -5.98 33.89 5.38
C LEU A 54 -5.73 34.36 6.82
N ASN A 55 -4.48 34.68 7.19
CA ASN A 55 -4.06 35.03 8.56
C ASN A 55 -4.51 34.02 9.63
N GLN A 56 -4.75 32.76 9.23
CA GLN A 56 -5.19 31.69 10.12
C GLN A 56 -3.98 30.92 10.65
N GLY A 57 -3.23 31.56 11.55
CA GLY A 57 -2.13 30.95 12.28
C GLY A 57 -2.60 29.93 13.32
N SER A 58 -1.75 28.95 13.64
CA SER A 58 -2.00 28.05 14.77
C SER A 58 -1.40 28.68 16.04
N HIS A 59 -2.23 28.90 17.07
CA HIS A 59 -1.74 29.23 18.42
C HIS A 59 -1.16 27.97 19.04
N SER A 60 0.14 27.74 18.87
CA SER A 60 0.79 26.52 19.31
C SER A 60 2.01 26.82 20.18
N PHE A 61 2.44 25.81 20.94
CA PHE A 61 3.58 25.86 21.86
C PHE A 61 4.90 26.30 21.21
N VAL A 62 5.08 26.03 19.91
CA VAL A 62 6.21 26.52 19.11
C VAL A 62 5.86 27.88 18.55
N GLY A 63 6.65 28.91 18.87
CA GLY A 63 6.38 30.32 18.53
C GLY A 63 6.27 30.65 17.04
N ASN A 64 6.66 29.75 16.12
CA ASN A 64 6.47 29.92 14.68
C ASN A 64 5.24 29.12 14.18
N PRO A 65 4.18 29.79 13.69
CA PRO A 65 2.95 29.13 13.25
C PRO A 65 3.13 28.21 12.04
N TYR A 66 4.11 28.47 11.16
CA TYR A 66 4.41 27.61 10.01
C TYR A 66 4.97 26.27 10.48
N ILE A 67 5.99 26.32 11.35
CA ILE A 67 6.65 25.13 11.86
C ILE A 67 5.65 24.29 12.65
N SER A 68 4.82 24.91 13.48
CA SER A 68 3.81 24.17 14.23
C SER A 68 2.77 23.48 13.32
N ALA A 69 2.27 24.18 12.30
CA ALA A 69 1.28 23.60 11.39
C ALA A 69 1.87 22.42 10.60
N LEU A 70 3.08 22.59 10.07
CA LEU A 70 3.79 21.53 9.33
C LEU A 70 4.10 20.34 10.23
N TYR A 71 4.64 20.58 11.42
CA TYR A 71 4.95 19.51 12.37
C TYR A 71 3.71 18.69 12.71
N ARG A 72 2.57 19.34 12.95
CA ARG A 72 1.31 18.64 13.24
C ARG A 72 0.86 17.80 12.04
N GLN A 73 0.78 18.36 10.84
CA GLN A 73 0.22 17.65 9.68
C GLN A 73 1.16 16.58 9.12
N VAL A 74 2.46 16.88 9.04
CA VAL A 74 3.48 15.93 8.57
C VAL A 74 3.73 14.85 9.61
N GLY A 75 3.77 15.20 10.91
CA GLY A 75 3.94 14.23 12.00
C GLY A 75 2.83 13.19 12.04
N VAL A 76 1.56 13.63 11.96
CA VAL A 76 0.39 12.74 11.89
C VAL A 76 0.44 11.86 10.64
N PHE A 77 0.80 12.43 9.49
CA PHE A 77 0.94 11.67 8.24
C PHE A 77 2.01 10.57 8.34
N ILE A 78 3.21 10.89 8.84
CA ILE A 78 4.30 9.93 9.00
C ILE A 78 3.94 8.84 10.01
N PHE A 79 3.29 9.23 11.12
CA PHE A 79 2.81 8.28 12.12
C PHE A 79 1.84 7.27 11.49
N GLY A 80 0.86 7.73 10.70
CA GLY A 80 -0.06 6.81 10.02
C GLY A 80 0.58 5.97 8.92
N CYS A 81 1.60 6.48 8.22
CA CYS A 81 2.43 5.65 7.34
C CYS A 81 3.07 4.49 8.12
N ALA A 82 3.66 4.77 9.29
CA ALA A 82 4.30 3.76 10.12
C ALA A 82 3.29 2.72 10.64
N VAL A 83 2.11 3.17 11.09
CA VAL A 83 1.01 2.29 11.52
C VAL A 83 0.57 1.39 10.35
N SER A 84 0.30 1.96 9.18
CA SER A 84 -0.14 1.21 7.99
C SER A 84 0.90 0.17 7.54
N GLN A 85 2.19 0.53 7.54
CA GLN A 85 3.26 -0.39 7.17
C GLN A 85 3.40 -1.53 8.19
N SER A 86 3.30 -1.22 9.49
CA SER A 86 3.35 -2.24 10.55
C SER A 86 2.25 -3.28 10.38
N PHE A 87 1.00 -2.86 10.12
CA PHE A 87 -0.09 -3.79 9.83
C PHE A 87 0.18 -4.64 8.59
N THR A 88 0.71 -4.03 7.53
CA THR A 88 1.03 -4.73 6.28
C THR A 88 2.09 -5.81 6.51
N ASP A 89 3.17 -5.48 7.22
CA ASP A 89 4.28 -6.39 7.46
C ASP A 89 3.89 -7.55 8.39
N ILE A 90 3.14 -7.25 9.45
CA ILE A 90 2.58 -8.27 10.35
C ILE A 90 1.67 -9.22 9.57
N ALA A 91 0.75 -8.70 8.75
CA ALA A 91 -0.16 -9.53 7.96
C ALA A 91 0.60 -10.45 6.98
N LYS A 92 1.63 -9.93 6.30
CA LYS A 92 2.44 -10.71 5.35
C LYS A 92 3.14 -11.88 6.01
N VAL A 93 3.73 -11.69 7.18
CA VAL A 93 4.46 -12.76 7.88
C VAL A 93 3.50 -13.75 8.56
N SER A 94 2.38 -13.28 9.10
CA SER A 94 1.41 -14.11 9.82
C SER A 94 0.56 -14.98 8.89
N VAL A 95 0.11 -14.46 7.75
CA VAL A 95 -0.81 -15.19 6.87
C VAL A 95 -0.06 -16.13 5.90
N GLY A 96 1.12 -15.73 5.41
CA GLY A 96 1.92 -16.56 4.51
C GLY A 96 1.22 -16.89 3.17
N ARG A 97 0.28 -16.05 2.73
CA ARG A 97 -0.45 -16.26 1.47
C ARG A 97 0.52 -16.20 0.29
N MET A 98 0.58 -17.29 -0.47
CA MET A 98 1.33 -17.39 -1.72
C MET A 98 0.75 -16.48 -2.80
N ARG A 99 1.63 -15.86 -3.58
CA ARG A 99 1.30 -14.98 -4.71
C ARG A 99 0.82 -15.77 -5.93
N PRO A 100 0.14 -15.11 -6.89
CA PRO A 100 -0.33 -15.78 -8.08
C PRO A 100 0.74 -16.47 -8.94
N HIS A 101 2.00 -16.04 -8.83
CA HIS A 101 3.13 -16.62 -9.56
C HIS A 101 4.01 -17.54 -8.71
N PHE A 102 3.50 -18.03 -7.58
CA PHE A 102 4.30 -18.81 -6.64
C PHE A 102 4.88 -20.09 -7.23
N LEU A 103 4.08 -20.87 -7.98
CA LEU A 103 4.54 -22.16 -8.51
C LEU A 103 5.62 -22.01 -9.58
N ASP A 104 5.58 -20.93 -10.34
CA ASP A 104 6.60 -20.61 -11.34
C ASP A 104 7.96 -20.31 -10.68
N LEU A 105 7.96 -19.55 -9.57
CA LEU A 105 9.17 -19.25 -8.82
C LEU A 105 9.65 -20.42 -7.94
N CYS A 106 8.73 -21.17 -7.34
CA CYS A 106 9.07 -22.31 -6.48
C CYS A 106 9.66 -23.45 -7.32
N ASN A 107 9.11 -23.71 -8.51
CA ASN A 107 9.43 -24.88 -9.32
C ASN A 107 9.50 -26.16 -8.46
N PRO A 108 8.35 -26.60 -7.90
CA PRO A 108 8.33 -27.68 -6.93
C PRO A 108 8.78 -29.00 -7.54
N ASP A 109 9.46 -29.83 -6.74
CA ASP A 109 9.85 -31.16 -7.18
C ASP A 109 8.66 -32.13 -7.20
N TYR A 110 8.03 -32.26 -8.36
CA TYR A 110 6.88 -33.16 -8.54
C TYR A 110 7.21 -34.65 -8.36
N THR A 111 8.49 -35.05 -8.30
CA THR A 111 8.87 -36.44 -7.98
C THR A 111 8.67 -36.75 -6.49
N GLN A 112 8.69 -35.73 -5.63
CA GLN A 112 8.51 -35.85 -4.18
C GLN A 112 7.08 -35.49 -3.73
N ILE A 113 6.22 -35.07 -4.65
CA ILE A 113 4.89 -34.56 -4.35
C ILE A 113 3.84 -35.51 -4.91
N ASN A 114 2.98 -36.02 -4.03
CA ASN A 114 1.83 -36.80 -4.44
C ASN A 114 0.61 -35.89 -4.67
N CYS A 115 0.38 -35.48 -5.91
CA CYS A 115 -0.79 -34.65 -6.27
C CYS A 115 -2.15 -35.33 -6.06
N SER A 116 -2.18 -36.67 -5.91
CA SER A 116 -3.40 -37.42 -5.61
C SER A 116 -3.74 -37.44 -4.12
N ALA A 117 -2.80 -37.04 -3.25
CA ALA A 117 -2.99 -37.00 -1.81
C ALA A 117 -3.78 -35.77 -1.32
N GLY A 118 -4.17 -34.86 -2.22
CA GLY A 118 -4.94 -33.67 -1.89
C GLY A 118 -4.05 -32.47 -1.52
N TYR A 119 -4.17 -31.96 -0.29
CA TYR A 119 -3.47 -30.76 0.17
C TYR A 119 -2.02 -31.08 0.55
N ILE A 120 -1.06 -30.44 -0.13
CA ILE A 120 0.37 -30.72 0.02
C ILE A 120 0.99 -29.70 0.97
N THR A 121 1.49 -30.17 2.11
CA THR A 121 2.19 -29.33 3.10
C THR A 121 3.71 -29.46 3.03
N ASP A 122 4.20 -30.63 2.61
CA ASP A 122 5.63 -30.90 2.48
C ASP A 122 6.04 -30.86 1.01
N TYR A 123 6.92 -29.93 0.67
CA TYR A 123 7.38 -29.71 -0.69
C TYR A 123 8.72 -28.97 -0.70
N VAL A 124 9.57 -29.33 -1.66
CA VAL A 124 10.86 -28.69 -1.90
C VAL A 124 10.78 -27.82 -3.15
N CYS A 125 11.11 -26.53 -3.00
CA CYS A 125 11.24 -25.60 -4.12
C CYS A 125 12.66 -25.68 -4.69
N ARG A 126 12.79 -25.81 -6.01
CA ARG A 126 14.09 -25.80 -6.72
C ARG A 126 14.53 -24.38 -7.13
N GLY A 127 13.63 -23.40 -7.09
CA GLY A 127 13.93 -22.02 -7.44
C GLY A 127 14.72 -21.24 -6.38
N ASP A 128 14.99 -19.97 -6.69
CA ASP A 128 15.74 -19.06 -5.81
C ASP A 128 15.03 -18.87 -4.45
N PRO A 129 15.68 -19.23 -3.32
CA PRO A 129 15.07 -19.14 -2.00
C PRO A 129 14.54 -17.75 -1.64
N SER A 130 15.22 -16.69 -2.08
CA SER A 130 14.83 -15.29 -1.79
C SER A 130 13.53 -14.93 -2.50
N LYS A 131 13.41 -15.29 -3.78
CA LYS A 131 12.22 -15.06 -4.60
C LYS A 131 11.05 -15.91 -4.11
N VAL A 132 11.31 -17.15 -3.69
CA VAL A 132 10.29 -18.05 -3.12
C VAL A 132 9.76 -17.51 -1.80
N GLN A 133 10.62 -17.01 -0.90
CA GLN A 133 10.17 -16.38 0.35
C GLN A 133 9.32 -15.14 0.08
N GLU A 134 9.68 -14.33 -0.92
CA GLU A 134 8.90 -13.17 -1.31
C GLU A 134 7.56 -13.54 -1.95
N ALA A 135 7.54 -14.63 -2.71
CA ALA A 135 6.33 -15.21 -3.28
C ALA A 135 5.35 -15.75 -2.23
N ARG A 136 5.77 -15.92 -0.96
CA ARG A 136 4.89 -16.28 0.17
C ARG A 136 4.26 -15.07 0.87
N LYS A 137 4.56 -13.85 0.44
CA LYS A 137 4.07 -12.59 1.04
C LYS A 137 3.07 -11.89 0.14
N SER A 138 1.88 -12.46 -0.01
CA SER A 138 0.81 -11.87 -0.83
C SER A 138 -0.23 -11.09 -0.02
N PHE A 139 -0.61 -11.54 1.18
CA PHE A 139 -1.70 -10.91 1.93
C PHE A 139 -1.20 -9.87 2.96
N PHE A 140 -1.73 -8.66 3.02
CA PHE A 140 -2.45 -7.92 1.97
C PHE A 140 -1.48 -7.03 1.18
N SER A 141 -1.96 -6.39 0.12
CA SER A 141 -1.07 -5.62 -0.77
C SER A 141 -0.59 -4.32 -0.12
N GLY A 142 0.72 -4.21 0.09
CA GLY A 142 1.35 -2.99 0.62
C GLY A 142 1.27 -1.79 -0.32
N HIS A 143 1.31 -2.01 -1.63
CA HIS A 143 1.10 -0.95 -2.61
C HIS A 143 -0.32 -0.37 -2.52
N ALA A 144 -1.33 -1.25 -2.38
CA ALA A 144 -2.72 -0.85 -2.27
C ALA A 144 -2.99 -0.10 -0.96
N SER A 145 -2.49 -0.61 0.18
CA SER A 145 -2.69 0.06 1.47
C SER A 145 -1.98 1.41 1.54
N PHE A 146 -0.71 1.48 1.13
CA PHE A 146 0.05 2.72 1.15
C PHE A 146 -0.53 3.78 0.20
N SER A 147 -0.85 3.41 -1.04
CA SER A 147 -1.44 4.35 -1.99
C SER A 147 -2.81 4.85 -1.53
N MET A 148 -3.67 3.99 -0.98
CA MET A 148 -4.95 4.42 -0.45
C MET A 148 -4.80 5.33 0.76
N TYR A 149 -3.96 4.97 1.73
CA TYR A 149 -3.69 5.80 2.90
C TYR A 149 -3.20 7.20 2.49
N THR A 150 -2.17 7.27 1.65
CA THR A 150 -1.55 8.55 1.26
C THR A 150 -2.50 9.46 0.49
N MET A 151 -3.23 8.90 -0.50
CA MET A 151 -4.17 9.68 -1.31
C MET A 151 -5.42 10.09 -0.53
N LEU A 152 -5.94 9.22 0.34
CA LEU A 152 -7.11 9.54 1.15
C LEU A 152 -6.80 10.54 2.26
N TYR A 153 -5.64 10.42 2.92
CA TYR A 153 -5.16 11.44 3.87
C TYR A 153 -5.08 12.81 3.22
N LEU A 154 -4.50 12.89 2.00
CA LEU A 154 -4.44 14.14 1.26
C LEU A 154 -5.84 14.65 0.86
N ALA A 155 -6.75 13.75 0.47
CA ALA A 155 -8.13 14.13 0.17
C ALA A 155 -8.84 14.72 1.40
N PHE A 156 -8.66 14.15 2.60
CA PHE A 156 -9.18 14.69 3.86
C PHE A 156 -8.51 16.01 4.26
N TYR A 157 -7.20 16.13 4.07
CA TYR A 157 -6.48 17.38 4.27
C TYR A 157 -7.06 18.50 3.41
N LEU A 158 -7.22 18.26 2.10
CA LEU A 158 -7.85 19.20 1.17
C LEU A 158 -9.30 19.48 1.54
N GLN A 159 -10.04 18.47 2.01
CA GLN A 159 -11.41 18.62 2.49
C GLN A 159 -11.51 19.62 3.66
N SER A 160 -10.57 19.53 4.60
CA SER A 160 -10.53 20.39 5.79
C SER A 160 -10.03 21.80 5.49
N ARG A 161 -9.00 21.92 4.64
CA ARG A 161 -8.25 23.18 4.46
C ARG A 161 -8.70 24.03 3.29
N PHE A 162 -9.22 23.44 2.23
CA PHE A 162 -9.45 24.14 0.96
C PHE A 162 -10.88 24.66 0.85
N THR A 163 -11.14 25.91 1.25
CA THR A 163 -12.47 26.55 1.26
C THR A 163 -12.73 27.49 0.07
N TRP A 164 -12.08 27.23 -1.07
CA TRP A 164 -12.12 28.10 -2.25
C TRP A 164 -13.54 28.28 -2.80
N ARG A 165 -14.03 29.53 -2.87
CA ARG A 165 -15.41 29.86 -3.27
C ARG A 165 -15.63 29.96 -4.79
N GLY A 166 -14.58 30.23 -5.58
CA GLY A 166 -14.67 30.45 -7.04
C GLY A 166 -14.79 29.18 -7.90
N ALA A 167 -13.95 28.17 -7.66
CA ALA A 167 -13.93 26.91 -8.42
C ALA A 167 -14.51 25.74 -7.61
N ARG A 168 -15.84 25.67 -7.52
CA ARG A 168 -16.55 24.66 -6.70
C ARG A 168 -16.25 23.20 -7.08
N LEU A 169 -15.96 22.94 -8.36
CA LEU A 169 -15.66 21.59 -8.87
C LEU A 169 -14.20 21.18 -8.77
N LEU A 170 -13.28 22.12 -8.53
CA LEU A 170 -11.84 21.83 -8.52
C LEU A 170 -11.47 20.86 -7.39
N ARG A 171 -12.03 21.08 -6.20
CA ARG A 171 -11.78 20.23 -5.03
C ARG A 171 -12.25 18.78 -5.21
N PRO A 172 -13.52 18.49 -5.56
CA PRO A 172 -13.96 17.11 -5.77
C PRO A 172 -13.24 16.45 -6.96
N LEU A 173 -12.88 17.21 -8.00
CA LEU A 173 -12.07 16.70 -9.11
C LEU A 173 -10.69 16.24 -8.63
N VAL A 174 -9.98 17.07 -7.86
CA VAL A 174 -8.65 16.70 -7.32
C VAL A 174 -8.76 15.47 -6.41
N GLN A 175 -9.76 15.43 -5.52
CA GLN A 175 -9.98 14.28 -4.64
C GLN A 175 -10.29 12.99 -5.42
N PHE A 176 -11.12 13.08 -6.45
CA PHE A 176 -11.40 11.96 -7.34
C PHE A 176 -10.12 11.46 -8.03
N THR A 177 -9.31 12.37 -8.59
CA THR A 177 -8.04 12.02 -9.23
C THR A 177 -7.07 11.35 -8.25
N LEU A 178 -6.96 11.85 -7.02
CA LEU A 178 -6.13 11.23 -5.97
C LEU A 178 -6.58 9.78 -5.71
N LEU A 179 -7.88 9.54 -5.56
CA LEU A 179 -8.40 8.19 -5.36
C LEU A 179 -8.19 7.30 -6.58
N MET A 180 -8.36 7.81 -7.79
CA MET A 180 -8.07 7.06 -9.02
C MET A 180 -6.61 6.62 -9.12
N MET A 181 -5.66 7.44 -8.68
CA MET A 181 -4.24 7.05 -8.60
C MET A 181 -4.01 5.90 -7.62
N ALA A 182 -4.68 5.90 -6.47
CA ALA A 182 -4.64 4.78 -5.53
C ALA A 182 -5.22 3.50 -6.14
N PHE A 183 -6.40 3.58 -6.77
CA PHE A 183 -7.02 2.44 -7.44
C PHE A 183 -6.14 1.88 -8.56
N TYR A 184 -5.58 2.74 -9.40
CA TYR A 184 -4.66 2.34 -10.46
C TYR A 184 -3.45 1.57 -9.91
N THR A 185 -2.88 2.05 -8.80
CA THR A 185 -1.73 1.39 -8.14
C THR A 185 -2.08 0.00 -7.63
N GLY A 186 -3.26 -0.20 -7.05
CA GLY A 186 -3.68 -1.53 -6.62
C GLY A 186 -4.01 -2.45 -7.80
N LEU A 187 -4.67 -1.94 -8.85
CA LEU A 187 -5.00 -2.71 -10.05
C LEU A 187 -3.75 -3.18 -10.80
N SER A 188 -2.69 -2.37 -10.83
CA SER A 188 -1.43 -2.76 -11.46
C SER A 188 -0.81 -3.99 -10.79
N ARG A 189 -1.02 -4.17 -9.47
CA ARG A 189 -0.55 -5.37 -8.74
C ARG A 189 -1.27 -6.65 -9.14
N VAL A 190 -2.52 -6.54 -9.59
CA VAL A 190 -3.28 -7.68 -10.12
C VAL A 190 -2.78 -8.00 -11.53
N SER A 191 -2.63 -7.00 -12.40
CA SER A 191 -2.11 -7.20 -13.75
C SER A 191 -0.67 -7.73 -13.78
N ASP A 192 0.15 -7.36 -12.79
CA ASP A 192 1.53 -7.82 -12.63
C ASP A 192 1.63 -9.21 -11.96
N HIS A 193 0.49 -9.85 -11.67
CA HIS A 193 0.39 -11.15 -11.00
C HIS A 193 1.01 -11.17 -9.60
N LYS A 194 1.15 -10.02 -8.93
CA LYS A 194 1.83 -9.91 -7.62
C LYS A 194 0.86 -10.19 -6.47
N HIS A 195 -0.41 -9.88 -6.63
CA HIS A 195 -1.44 -10.02 -5.61
C HIS A 195 -2.75 -10.52 -6.20
N HIS A 196 -3.54 -11.23 -5.38
CA HIS A 196 -4.93 -11.52 -5.73
C HIS A 196 -5.78 -10.26 -5.57
N PRO A 197 -6.91 -10.14 -6.30
CA PRO A 197 -7.85 -9.02 -6.11
C PRO A 197 -8.30 -8.84 -4.65
N THR A 198 -8.47 -9.95 -3.91
CA THR A 198 -8.81 -9.91 -2.48
C THR A 198 -7.73 -9.28 -1.62
N ASP A 199 -6.46 -9.49 -1.98
CA ASP A 199 -5.32 -8.96 -1.23
C ASP A 199 -5.18 -7.44 -1.47
N VAL A 200 -5.52 -6.99 -2.68
CA VAL A 200 -5.60 -5.57 -3.05
C VAL A 200 -6.76 -4.89 -2.36
N LEU A 201 -7.95 -5.49 -2.37
CA LEU A 201 -9.13 -4.97 -1.69
C LEU A 201 -8.90 -4.82 -0.18
N ALA A 202 -8.34 -5.85 0.46
CA ALA A 202 -7.98 -5.78 1.88
C ALA A 202 -6.96 -4.66 2.16
N GLY A 203 -5.98 -4.47 1.27
CA GLY A 203 -5.03 -3.36 1.35
C GLY A 203 -5.72 -2.00 1.28
N PHE A 204 -6.62 -1.79 0.32
CA PHE A 204 -7.40 -0.55 0.22
C PHE A 204 -8.23 -0.28 1.48
N VAL A 205 -8.95 -1.29 1.98
CA VAL A 205 -9.74 -1.16 3.21
C VAL A 205 -8.85 -0.79 4.38
N GLN A 206 -7.72 -1.47 4.56
CA GLN A 206 -6.79 -1.17 5.65
C GLN A 206 -6.22 0.26 5.54
N GLY A 207 -5.77 0.67 4.36
CA GLY A 207 -5.23 2.02 4.14
C GLY A 207 -6.28 3.10 4.41
N ALA A 208 -7.53 2.87 3.97
CA ALA A 208 -8.63 3.79 4.22
C ALA A 208 -8.98 3.88 5.71
N LEU A 209 -9.01 2.75 6.43
CA LEU A 209 -9.26 2.72 7.87
C LEU A 209 -8.18 3.50 8.63
N VAL A 210 -6.90 3.32 8.28
CA VAL A 210 -5.81 4.05 8.93
C VAL A 210 -5.91 5.56 8.65
N ALA A 211 -6.23 5.96 7.41
CA ALA A 211 -6.41 7.38 7.09
C ALA A 211 -7.64 8.01 7.77
N TYR A 212 -8.67 7.22 8.09
CA TYR A 212 -9.87 7.69 8.79
C TYR A 212 -9.67 7.79 10.30
N CYS A 213 -8.93 6.85 10.89
CA CYS A 213 -8.77 6.75 12.35
C CYS A 213 -7.67 7.67 12.92
N ILE A 214 -6.77 8.17 12.08
CA ILE A 214 -5.63 9.01 12.47
C ILE A 214 -5.96 10.49 12.21
#